data_AF-A0A811TAE3-F1
#
_entry.id   AF-A0A811TAE3-F1
#
_cell.length_a   1.000
_cell.length_b   1.000
_cell.length_c   1.000
_cell.angle_alpha   90.00
_cell.angle_beta   90.00
_cell.angle_gamma   90.00
#
_symmetry.space_group_name_H-M   'P 1'
#
loop_
_entity.id
_entity.type
_entity.pdbx_description
1 polymer ?
#
loop_
_entity_poly.entity_id
_entity_poly.type
_entity_poly.pdbx_seq_one_letter_code
_entity_poly.pdbx_strand_id
1 'polypeptide(L)' 'MSDVSDLVIVPDTSVIADGRITAMIGMGCYHGAILLVHEAVVAEDDENDSRG' A
#
# COMPACT_ATOMS: atom_id res chain seq x y z
N MET A 1 18.10 3.57 -23.37
CA MET A 1 17.19 2.99 -22.38
C MET A 1 16.57 4.17 -21.68
N SER A 2 15.29 4.44 -21.95
CA SER A 2 14.55 5.56 -21.37
C SER A 2 14.49 5.37 -19.86
N ASP A 3 14.83 6.42 -19.11
CA ASP A 3 14.60 6.52 -17.66
C ASP A 3 13.22 5.96 -17.31
N VAL A 4 13.19 4.72 -16.81
CA VAL A 4 12.03 4.22 -16.10
C VAL A 4 12.14 4.90 -14.75
N SER A 5 11.52 6.07 -14.63
CA SER A 5 11.26 6.65 -13.33
C SER A 5 10.37 5.66 -12.60
N ASP A 6 10.98 4.76 -11.81
CA ASP A 6 10.23 3.79 -11.01
C ASP A 6 9.25 4.58 -10.15
N LEU A 7 7.95 4.40 -10.42
CA LEU A 7 6.90 5.10 -9.70
C LEU A 7 6.87 4.52 -8.28
N VAL A 8 7.32 5.30 -7.31
CA VAL A 8 7.27 4.91 -5.89
C VAL A 8 6.03 5.51 -5.25
N ILE A 9 5.24 4.66 -4.60
CA ILE A 9 4.00 5.03 -3.93
C ILE A 9 4.16 4.73 -2.44
N VAL A 10 3.98 5.76 -1.62
CA VAL A 10 3.94 5.64 -0.15
C VAL A 10 2.52 6.02 0.29
N PRO A 11 1.61 5.05 0.43
CA PRO A 11 0.23 5.33 0.82
C PRO A 11 0.15 5.75 2.29
N ASP A 12 -0.84 6.59 2.58
CA ASP A 12 -1.23 6.93 3.95
C ASP A 12 -1.91 5.72 4.63
N THR A 13 -1.75 5.60 5.96
CA THR A 13 -2.36 4.54 6.78
C THR A 13 -3.87 4.43 6.53
N SER A 14 -4.58 5.55 6.40
CA SER A 14 -6.03 5.56 6.16
C SER A 14 -6.42 4.97 4.80
N VAL A 15 -5.53 5.02 3.80
CA VAL A 15 -5.77 4.48 2.45
C VAL A 15 -5.53 2.97 2.43
N ILE A 16 -4.62 2.49 3.28
CA ILE A 16 -4.38 1.06 3.50
C ILE A 16 -5.54 0.46 4.29
N ALA A 17 -5.88 1.04 5.44
CA ALA A 17 -6.92 0.53 6.35
C ALA A 17 -8.31 0.47 5.69
N ASP A 18 -8.63 1.42 4.82
CA ASP A 18 -9.90 1.46 4.07
C ASP A 18 -9.87 0.64 2.76
N GLY A 19 -8.78 -0.08 2.47
CA GLY A 19 -8.66 -0.97 1.32
C GLY A 19 -8.63 -0.29 -0.05
N ARG A 20 -8.63 1.05 -0.11
CA ARG A 20 -8.59 1.82 -1.36
C ARG A 20 -7.36 1.52 -2.19
N ILE A 21 -6.21 1.30 -1.55
CA ILE A 21 -4.98 0.92 -2.28
C ILE A 21 -5.16 -0.42 -3.00
N THR A 22 -5.82 -1.39 -2.36
CA THR A 22 -6.11 -2.71 -2.93
C THR A 22 -7.02 -2.60 -4.15
N ALA A 23 -8.07 -1.77 -4.09
CA ALA A 23 -8.95 -1.54 -5.24
C ALA A 23 -8.19 -0.95 -6.44
N MET A 24 -7.33 0.04 -6.20
CA MET A 24 -6.53 0.68 -7.25
C MET A 24 -5.48 -0.26 -7.86
N ILE A 25 -4.88 -1.14 -7.04
CA ILE A 25 -4.01 -2.23 -7.53
C ILE A 25 -4.80 -3.18 -8.42
N GLY A 26 -5.98 -3.62 -7.98
CA GLY A 26 -6.86 -4.51 -8.75
C GLY A 26 -7.29 -3.93 -10.10
N MET A 27 -7.42 -2.61 -10.19
CA MET A 27 -7.71 -1.89 -11.44
C MET A 27 -6.48 -1.69 -12.35
N GLY A 28 -5.27 -2.05 -11.88
CA GLY A 28 -4.03 -1.90 -12.63
C GLY A 28 -3.45 -0.49 -12.65
N CYS A 29 -3.92 0.42 -11.79
CA CYS A 29 -3.51 1.83 -11.78
C CYS A 29 -2.02 2.04 -11.44
N TYR A 30 -1.37 1.05 -10.83
CA TYR A 30 0.00 1.12 -10.32
C TYR A 30 0.89 0.02 -10.91
N HIS A 31 0.64 -0.37 -12.16
CA HIS A 31 1.44 -1.39 -12.82
C HIS A 31 2.90 -0.95 -12.94
N GLY A 32 3.83 -1.79 -12.46
CA GLY A 32 5.26 -1.46 -12.43
C GLY A 32 5.68 -0.47 -11.34
N ALA A 33 4.77 -0.07 -10.45
CA ALA A 33 5.11 0.78 -9.30
C ALA A 33 5.67 -0.04 -8.13
N ILE A 34 6.47 0.61 -7.29
CA ILE A 34 6.91 0.07 -6.00
C ILE A 34 6.05 0.69 -4.90
N LEU A 35 5.32 -0.15 -4.16
CA LEU A 35 4.53 0.28 -3.01
C LEU A 35 5.35 0.11 -1.73
N LEU A 36 5.59 1.20 -1.00
CA LEU A 36 6.32 1.18 0.27
C LEU A 36 5.33 1.37 1.42
N VAL A 37 5.17 0.35 2.24
CA VAL A 37 4.34 0.38 3.45
C VAL A 37 5.26 0.49 4.67
N HIS A 38 4.98 1.45 5.55
CA HIS A 38 5.72 1.59 6.80
C HIS A 38 5.37 0.44 7.74
N GLU A 39 6.38 -0.13 8.40
CA GLU A 39 6.21 -1.21 9.38
C GLU A 39 5.18 -0.87 10.47
N ALA A 40 5.14 0.39 10.92
CA ALA A 40 4.19 0.87 11.91
C ALA A 40 2.72 0.60 11.51
N VAL A 41 2.40 0.63 10.21
CA VAL A 41 1.05 0.36 9.72
C VAL A 41 0.69 -1.12 9.80
N VAL A 42 1.68 -2.00 9.66
CA VAL A 42 1.47 -3.46 9.76
C VAL A 42 1.28 -3.88 11.22
N ALA A 43 1.98 -3.24 12.15
CA ALA A 43 1.88 -3.53 13.58
C ALA A 43 0.50 -3.18 14.19
N GLU A 44 -0.17 -2.12 13.70
CA GLU A 44 -1.52 -1.75 14.16
C GLU A 44 -2.60 -2.79 13.76
N ASP A 45 -2.39 -3.52 12.66
CA ASP A 45 -3.35 -4.51 12.17
C ASP A 45 -3.29 -5.82 12.99
N ASP A 46 -2.10 -6.27 13.39
CA ASP A 46 -1.90 -7.45 14.26
C ASP A 46 -2.51 -7.26 15.67
N GLU A 47 -2.51 -6.02 16.18
CA GLU A 47 -3.12 -5.69 17.48
C GLU A 47 -4.66 -5.76 17.46
N ASN A 48 -5.28 -5.57 16.29
CA ASN A 48 -6.74 -5.54 16.16
C ASN A 48 -7.34 -6.92 15.81
N ASP A 49 -6.61 -7.79 15.12
CA ASP A 49 -7.02 -9.18 14.82
C ASP A 49 -6.87 -10.12 16.05
N SER A 50 -6.00 -9.77 16.99
CA SER A 50 -5.75 -10.54 18.22
C SER A 50 -6.80 -10.32 19.33
N ARG A 51 -7.80 -9.46 19.12
CA ARG A 51 -8.93 -9.21 20.04
C ARG A 51 -10.26 -9.60 19.39
N GLY A 52 -10.44 -10.90 19.16
CA GLY A 52 -11.77 -11.51 19.00
C GLY A 52 -12.65 -11.34 20.23
#